data_AF-A0A6L8KE92-F1
#
_entry.id   AF-A0A6L8KE92-F1
#
_cell.length_a   1.000
_cell.length_b   1.000
_cell.length_c   1.000
_cell.angle_alpha   90.00
_cell.angle_beta   90.00
_cell.angle_gamma   90.00
#
_symmetry.space_group_name_H-M   'P 1'
#
loop_
_entity.id
_entity.type
_entity.pdbx_description
1 polymer ?
#
loop_
_entity_poly.entity_id
_entity_poly.type
_entity_poly.pdbx_seq_one_letter_code
_entity_poly.pdbx_strand_id
1 'polypeptide(L)'
;MTFRVDTSQLAAISAKLRHYSKVIKEEVAIEGAAAMAKVIYDEARIFAPVSEKAHVFYGRSSVRTGVKYTFQPGTLKAAIYRVYSKDRSDLNRKTYHVGWNHQKAPYGFMVEFGTSHAAANPFMRPSLARVPQAIQAAKGRMAVKLKEITGGI
;
A
#
# COMPACT_ATOMS: atom_id res chain seq x y z
N MET A 1 32.59 25.87 43.02
CA MET A 1 32.41 26.76 41.84
C MET A 1 31.50 26.04 40.86
N THR A 2 30.39 26.67 40.44
CA THR A 2 29.39 26.03 39.57
C THR A 2 29.27 26.86 38.30
N PHE A 3 29.58 26.26 37.15
CA PHE A 3 29.36 26.88 35.85
C PHE A 3 28.07 26.32 35.25
N ARG A 4 27.23 27.20 34.69
CA ARG A 4 26.09 26.79 33.88
C ARG A 4 26.52 26.83 32.41
N VAL A 5 26.51 25.66 31.78
CA VAL A 5 26.63 25.51 30.34
C VAL A 5 25.21 25.35 29.80
N ASP A 6 24.77 26.27 28.96
CA ASP A 6 23.41 26.28 28.42
C ASP A 6 23.42 26.25 26.89
N THR A 7 22.38 25.64 26.31
CA THR A 7 22.30 25.39 24.87
C THR A 7 21.61 26.51 24.09
N SER A 8 21.30 27.66 24.71
CA SER A 8 20.63 28.78 24.03
C SER A 8 21.44 29.28 22.84
N GLN A 9 22.77 29.25 22.93
CA GLN A 9 23.67 29.59 21.82
C GLN A 9 23.56 28.64 20.62
N LEU A 10 22.97 27.44 20.82
CA LEU A 10 22.75 26.43 19.78
C LEU A 10 21.33 26.48 19.20
N ALA A 11 20.52 27.50 19.54
CA ALA A 11 19.11 27.58 19.14
C ALA A 11 18.93 27.46 17.61
N ALA A 12 19.77 28.11 16.81
CA ALA A 12 19.72 28.05 15.36
C ALA A 12 19.94 26.62 14.82
N ILE A 13 20.89 25.88 15.39
CA ILE A 13 21.16 24.48 15.01
C ILE A 13 19.98 23.59 15.41
N SER A 14 19.42 23.81 16.61
CA SER A 14 18.25 23.05 17.07
C SER A 14 17.03 23.23 16.16
N ALA A 15 16.82 24.44 15.63
CA ALA A 15 15.76 24.74 14.68
C ALA A 15 15.97 24.00 13.35
N LYS A 16 17.20 24.00 12.81
CA LYS A 16 17.56 23.24 11.60
C LYS A 16 17.34 21.74 11.79
N LEU A 17 17.73 21.18 12.94
CA LEU A 17 17.53 19.76 13.25
C LEU A 17 16.04 19.39 13.33
N ARG A 18 15.21 20.25 13.92
CA ARG A 18 13.74 20.05 13.95
C ARG A 18 13.16 20.07 12.54
N HIS A 19 13.59 21.02 11.70
CA HIS A 19 13.15 21.08 10.31
C HIS A 19 13.57 19.82 9.54
N TYR A 20 14.83 19.41 9.65
CA TYR A 20 15.33 18.19 9.03
C TYR A 20 14.56 16.95 9.48
N SER A 21 14.28 16.83 10.78
CA SER A 21 13.44 15.75 11.33
C SER A 21 12.04 15.73 10.70
N LYS A 22 11.43 16.90 10.51
CA LYS A 22 10.13 17.03 9.86
C LYS A 22 10.18 16.58 8.39
N VAL A 23 11.18 17.03 7.63
CA VAL A 23 11.36 16.65 6.21
C VAL A 23 11.54 15.14 6.07
N ILE A 24 12.35 14.51 6.93
CA ILE A 24 12.50 13.04 6.94
C ILE A 24 11.15 12.35 7.17
N LYS A 25 10.43 12.79 8.21
CA LYS A 25 9.15 12.22 8.62
C LYS A 25 8.06 12.37 7.55
N GLU A 26 8.10 13.43 6.77
CA GLU A 26 7.11 13.70 5.73
C GLU A 26 7.49 13.05 4.40
N GLU A 27 8.71 13.29 3.91
CA GLU A 27 9.12 12.92 2.57
C GLU A 27 9.80 11.53 2.49
N VAL A 28 10.72 11.23 3.40
CA VAL A 28 11.44 9.95 3.34
C VAL A 28 10.50 8.81 3.70
N ALA A 29 9.70 9.00 4.75
CA ALA A 29 8.76 7.97 5.21
C ALA A 29 7.67 7.65 4.17
N ILE A 30 7.15 8.66 3.44
CA ILE A 30 6.10 8.43 2.45
C ILE A 30 6.63 7.66 1.24
N GLU A 31 7.85 7.96 0.80
CA GLU A 31 8.52 7.26 -0.29
C GLU A 31 8.81 5.79 0.06
N GLY A 32 9.27 5.53 1.29
CA GLY A 32 9.47 4.18 1.79
C GLY A 32 8.16 3.38 1.82
N ALA A 33 7.10 3.95 2.37
CA ALA A 33 5.78 3.32 2.42
C ALA A 33 5.20 3.07 1.02
N ALA A 34 5.39 4.01 0.09
CA ALA A 34 4.95 3.88 -1.30
C ALA A 34 5.67 2.73 -2.02
N ALA A 35 6.99 2.60 -1.82
CA ALA A 35 7.80 1.53 -2.39
C ALA A 35 7.39 0.16 -1.83
N MET A 36 7.21 0.05 -0.51
CA MET A 36 6.70 -1.16 0.14
C MET A 36 5.36 -1.59 -0.46
N ALA A 37 4.41 -0.66 -0.52
CA ALA A 37 3.08 -0.92 -1.05
C ALA A 37 3.11 -1.28 -2.54
N LYS A 38 4.10 -0.77 -3.31
CA LYS A 38 4.26 -1.11 -4.72
C LYS A 38 4.54 -2.61 -4.91
N VAL A 39 5.45 -3.16 -4.11
CA VAL A 39 5.85 -4.57 -4.23
C VAL A 39 4.66 -5.49 -4.00
N ILE A 40 3.89 -5.23 -2.94
CA ILE A 40 2.68 -6.01 -2.63
C ILE A 40 1.62 -5.84 -3.71
N TYR A 41 1.42 -4.61 -4.20
CA TYR A 41 0.48 -4.30 -5.27
C TYR A 41 0.81 -5.01 -6.59
N ASP A 42 2.07 -4.95 -7.02
CA ASP A 42 2.52 -5.60 -8.25
C ASP A 42 2.34 -7.12 -8.16
N GLU A 43 2.72 -7.71 -7.02
CA GLU A 43 2.58 -9.14 -6.78
C GLU A 43 1.11 -9.58 -6.77
N ALA A 44 0.23 -8.82 -6.09
CA ALA A 44 -1.20 -9.09 -6.10
C ALA A 44 -1.79 -9.04 -7.52
N ARG A 45 -1.31 -8.13 -8.38
CA ARG A 45 -1.74 -8.05 -9.78
C ARG A 45 -1.20 -9.18 -10.65
N ILE A 46 -0.04 -9.73 -10.32
CA ILE A 46 0.51 -10.91 -11.02
C ILE A 46 -0.37 -12.12 -10.72
N PHE A 47 -0.71 -12.35 -9.45
CA PHE A 47 -1.54 -13.50 -9.04
C PHE A 47 -3.03 -13.34 -9.34
N ALA A 48 -3.52 -12.12 -9.56
CA ALA A 48 -4.91 -11.90 -9.90
C ALA A 48 -5.30 -12.62 -11.20
N PRO A 49 -6.19 -13.63 -11.14
CA PRO A 49 -6.53 -14.41 -12.31
C PRO A 49 -7.30 -13.58 -13.33
N VAL A 50 -7.11 -13.92 -14.60
CA VAL A 50 -7.83 -13.34 -15.74
C VAL A 50 -8.55 -14.49 -16.43
N SER A 51 -9.88 -14.42 -16.47
CA SER A 51 -10.69 -15.43 -17.16
C SER A 51 -10.55 -15.28 -18.68
N GLU A 52 -10.64 -16.39 -19.42
CA GLU A 52 -10.60 -16.34 -20.89
C GLU A 52 -11.84 -15.65 -21.48
N LYS A 53 -12.99 -15.81 -20.83
CA LYS A 53 -14.29 -15.27 -21.26
C LYS A 53 -14.90 -14.41 -20.16
N ALA A 54 -15.84 -13.55 -20.55
CA ALA A 54 -16.69 -12.85 -19.61
C ALA A 54 -17.47 -13.86 -18.77
N HIS A 55 -17.64 -13.57 -17.48
CA HIS A 55 -18.36 -14.43 -16.56
C HIS A 55 -19.49 -13.67 -15.89
N VAL A 56 -20.59 -14.38 -15.65
CA VAL A 56 -21.76 -13.83 -15.00
C VAL A 56 -21.70 -14.18 -13.53
N PHE A 57 -21.75 -13.15 -12.71
CA PHE A 57 -21.88 -13.30 -11.27
C PHE A 57 -23.36 -13.28 -10.89
N TYR A 58 -23.75 -14.27 -10.09
CA TYR A 58 -25.05 -14.33 -9.44
C TYR A 58 -24.84 -14.55 -7.94
N GLY A 59 -25.32 -13.61 -7.13
CA GLY A 59 -25.27 -13.72 -5.67
C GLY A 59 -26.65 -13.98 -5.08
N ARG A 60 -26.72 -14.05 -3.74
CA ARG A 60 -28.01 -14.14 -3.02
C ARG A 60 -28.98 -13.01 -3.38
N SER A 61 -28.45 -11.81 -3.65
CA SER A 61 -29.24 -10.68 -4.14
C SER A 61 -29.84 -10.94 -5.53
N SER A 62 -29.06 -11.52 -6.45
CA SER A 62 -29.50 -11.88 -7.80
C SER A 62 -30.63 -12.90 -7.81
N VAL A 63 -30.69 -13.80 -6.82
CA VAL A 63 -31.81 -14.75 -6.66
C VAL A 63 -33.11 -14.01 -6.35
N ARG A 64 -33.06 -12.94 -5.55
CA ARG A 64 -34.23 -12.15 -5.17
C ARG A 64 -34.64 -11.13 -6.24
N THR A 65 -33.68 -10.52 -6.94
CA THR A 65 -33.94 -9.43 -7.89
C THR A 65 -33.95 -9.86 -9.36
N GLY A 66 -33.47 -11.07 -9.67
CA GLY A 66 -33.26 -11.55 -11.04
C GLY A 66 -32.07 -10.92 -11.76
N VAL A 67 -31.41 -9.92 -11.16
CA VAL A 67 -30.33 -9.16 -11.81
C VAL A 67 -29.03 -9.96 -11.81
N LYS A 68 -28.48 -10.18 -13.00
CA LYS A 68 -27.20 -10.85 -13.22
C LYS A 68 -26.14 -9.82 -13.65
N TYR A 69 -24.94 -9.91 -13.07
CA TYR A 69 -23.86 -8.98 -13.38
C TYR A 69 -22.81 -9.67 -14.24
N THR A 70 -22.59 -9.16 -15.44
CA THR A 70 -21.54 -9.67 -16.33
C THR A 70 -20.25 -8.91 -16.08
N PHE A 71 -19.17 -9.64 -15.80
CA PHE A 71 -17.83 -9.08 -15.60
C PHE A 71 -16.91 -9.50 -16.73
N GLN A 72 -16.18 -8.52 -17.27
CA GLN A 72 -15.21 -8.75 -18.35
C GLN A 72 -13.92 -9.39 -17.80
N PRO A 73 -13.21 -10.18 -18.63
CA PRO A 73 -11.85 -10.62 -18.34
C PRO A 73 -10.98 -9.49 -17.78
N GLY A 74 -10.26 -9.78 -16.69
CA GLY A 74 -9.30 -8.84 -16.12
C GLY A 74 -9.91 -7.76 -15.21
N THR A 75 -11.23 -7.74 -15.01
CA THR A 75 -11.89 -6.76 -14.11
C THR A 75 -11.33 -6.83 -12.69
N LEU A 76 -11.09 -8.02 -12.14
CA LEU A 76 -10.46 -8.18 -10.82
C LEU A 76 -9.04 -7.59 -10.78
N LYS A 77 -8.21 -7.92 -11.77
CA LYS A 77 -6.84 -7.40 -11.89
C LYS A 77 -6.80 -5.88 -12.00
N ALA A 78 -7.78 -5.28 -12.69
CA ALA A 78 -7.94 -3.84 -12.80
C ALA A 78 -8.54 -3.19 -11.53
N ALA A 79 -9.26 -3.96 -10.71
CA ALA A 79 -9.82 -3.50 -9.44
C ALA A 79 -8.79 -3.46 -8.29
N ILE A 80 -7.61 -4.07 -8.46
CA ILE A 80 -6.52 -3.98 -7.49
C ILE A 80 -5.98 -2.56 -7.45
N TYR A 81 -5.87 -2.01 -6.25
CA TYR A 81 -5.45 -0.63 -6.02
C TYR A 81 -4.34 -0.54 -4.97
N ARG A 82 -3.63 0.58 -5.04
CA ARG A 82 -2.68 1.05 -4.03
C ARG A 82 -2.95 2.54 -3.81
N VAL A 83 -3.34 2.93 -2.60
CA VAL A 83 -3.71 4.32 -2.28
C VAL A 83 -3.13 4.77 -0.94
N TYR A 84 -2.66 6.00 -0.87
CA TYR A 84 -2.19 6.61 0.37
C TYR A 84 -3.38 6.95 1.28
N SER A 85 -3.33 6.48 2.53
CA SER A 85 -4.37 6.71 3.55
C SER A 85 -4.00 7.91 4.39
N LYS A 86 -4.55 9.09 4.05
CA LYS A 86 -4.31 10.32 4.81
C LYS A 86 -4.80 10.21 6.26
N ASP A 87 -5.94 9.55 6.45
CA ASP A 87 -6.62 9.31 7.72
C ASP A 87 -5.87 8.36 8.66
N ARG A 88 -5.12 7.39 8.11
CA ARG A 88 -4.28 6.46 8.89
C ARG A 88 -2.80 6.83 8.89
N SER A 89 -2.49 8.04 8.44
CA SER A 89 -1.12 8.54 8.40
C SER A 89 -0.97 9.75 9.31
N ASP A 90 0.18 9.81 9.95
CA ASP A 90 0.60 10.92 10.80
C ASP A 90 2.07 11.25 10.51
N LEU A 91 2.71 12.05 11.36
CA LEU A 91 4.12 12.41 11.23
C LEU A 91 5.07 11.23 11.42
N ASN A 92 4.70 10.20 12.17
CA ASN A 92 5.56 9.07 12.49
C ASN A 92 5.23 7.82 11.66
N ARG A 93 4.03 7.73 11.09
CA ARG A 93 3.58 6.59 10.28
C ARG A 93 2.92 7.05 8.99
N LYS A 94 3.39 6.52 7.85
CA LYS A 94 2.76 6.68 6.54
C LYS A 94 2.15 5.35 6.12
N THR A 95 0.85 5.35 5.83
CA THR A 95 0.08 4.14 5.57
C THR A 95 -0.46 4.14 4.14
N TYR A 96 -0.28 3.01 3.45
CA TYR A 96 -0.90 2.74 2.16
C TYR A 96 -1.88 1.58 2.30
N HIS A 97 -3.04 1.70 1.66
CA HIS A 97 -3.96 0.59 1.45
C HIS A 97 -3.63 -0.11 0.14
N VAL A 98 -3.44 -1.42 0.21
CA VAL A 98 -3.32 -2.30 -0.96
C VAL A 98 -4.41 -3.35 -0.84
N GLY A 99 -5.22 -3.50 -1.88
CA GLY A 99 -6.36 -4.40 -1.89
C GLY A 99 -7.08 -4.38 -3.23
N TRP A 100 -8.29 -4.94 -3.27
CA TRP A 100 -9.16 -4.85 -4.44
C TRP A 100 -10.40 -4.01 -4.13
N ASN A 101 -10.90 -3.30 -5.12
CA ASN A 101 -12.15 -2.57 -5.00
C ASN A 101 -13.32 -3.55 -5.15
N HIS A 102 -13.97 -3.90 -4.05
CA HIS A 102 -15.11 -4.83 -4.04
C HIS A 102 -16.33 -4.31 -4.81
N GLN A 103 -16.46 -3.00 -5.02
CA GLN A 103 -17.58 -2.45 -5.78
C GLN A 103 -17.39 -2.71 -7.28
N LYS A 104 -16.13 -2.73 -7.74
CA LYS A 104 -15.79 -3.07 -9.14
C LYS A 104 -15.70 -4.58 -9.38
N ALA A 105 -15.16 -5.32 -8.41
CA ALA A 105 -14.99 -6.76 -8.47
C ALA A 105 -15.48 -7.43 -7.16
N PRO A 106 -16.80 -7.53 -6.95
CA PRO A 106 -17.37 -8.07 -5.71
C PRO A 106 -17.02 -9.55 -5.51
N TYR A 107 -16.80 -10.27 -6.61
CA TYR A 107 -16.39 -11.67 -6.61
C TYR A 107 -14.93 -11.90 -6.17
N GLY A 108 -14.13 -10.84 -5.97
CA GLY A 108 -12.73 -10.96 -5.55
C GLY A 108 -12.56 -11.76 -4.25
N PHE A 109 -13.51 -11.67 -3.31
CA PHE A 109 -13.49 -12.49 -2.10
C PHE A 109 -13.60 -13.99 -2.39
N MET A 110 -14.47 -14.38 -3.32
CA MET A 110 -14.65 -15.78 -3.71
C MET A 110 -13.43 -16.31 -4.45
N VAL A 111 -12.75 -15.47 -5.22
CA VAL A 111 -11.48 -15.82 -5.86
C VAL A 111 -10.40 -16.02 -4.80
N GLU A 112 -10.30 -15.11 -3.82
CA GLU A 112 -9.28 -15.18 -2.78
C GLU A 112 -9.43 -16.41 -1.87
N PHE A 113 -10.66 -16.77 -1.48
CA PHE A 113 -10.92 -17.78 -0.45
C PHE A 113 -11.58 -19.06 -0.97
N GLY A 114 -12.03 -19.08 -2.22
CA GLY A 114 -12.82 -20.18 -2.77
C GLY A 114 -14.28 -20.14 -2.32
N THR A 115 -15.04 -21.13 -2.79
CA THR A 115 -16.43 -21.38 -2.42
C THR A 115 -16.66 -22.88 -2.23
N SER A 116 -17.85 -23.30 -1.80
CA SER A 116 -18.20 -24.72 -1.74
C SER A 116 -18.18 -25.43 -3.11
N HIS A 117 -18.19 -24.69 -4.22
CA HIS A 117 -18.25 -25.22 -5.59
C HIS A 117 -16.98 -24.98 -6.41
N ALA A 118 -16.02 -24.20 -5.90
CA ALA A 118 -14.82 -23.83 -6.64
C ALA A 118 -13.64 -23.58 -5.67
N ALA A 119 -12.46 -24.11 -6.02
CA ALA A 119 -11.25 -23.91 -5.26
C ALA A 119 -10.80 -22.43 -5.22
N ALA A 120 -10.04 -22.05 -4.20
CA ALA A 120 -9.46 -20.73 -4.08
C ALA A 120 -8.36 -20.50 -5.12
N ASN A 121 -8.32 -19.31 -5.71
CA ASN A 121 -7.21 -18.81 -6.51
C ASN A 121 -6.69 -17.50 -5.89
N PRO A 122 -5.94 -17.60 -4.77
CA PRO A 122 -5.58 -16.44 -3.98
C PRO A 122 -4.60 -15.53 -4.71
N PHE A 123 -4.78 -14.22 -4.54
CA PHE A 123 -3.95 -13.19 -5.13
C PHE A 123 -3.42 -12.21 -4.08
N MET A 124 -4.17 -11.95 -3.01
CA MET A 124 -3.71 -11.12 -1.89
C MET A 124 -2.83 -11.89 -0.93
N ARG A 125 -3.24 -13.06 -0.45
CA ARG A 125 -2.42 -13.86 0.49
C ARG A 125 -1.02 -14.19 -0.03
N PRO A 126 -0.82 -14.66 -1.28
CA PRO A 126 0.54 -14.91 -1.78
C PRO A 126 1.35 -13.62 -1.90
N SER A 127 0.72 -12.46 -2.15
CA SER A 127 1.44 -11.18 -2.20
C SER A 127 2.13 -10.83 -0.88
N LEU A 128 1.58 -11.30 0.25
CA LEU A 128 2.17 -11.07 1.58
C LEU A 128 3.47 -11.84 1.80
N ALA A 129 3.73 -12.91 1.04
CA ALA A 129 5.03 -13.58 1.06
C ALA A 129 6.17 -12.65 0.61
N ARG A 130 5.84 -11.55 -0.10
CA ARG A 130 6.80 -10.53 -0.53
C ARG A 130 7.08 -9.43 0.48
N VAL A 131 6.54 -9.50 1.70
CA VAL A 131 6.79 -8.49 2.74
C VAL A 131 8.29 -8.28 3.01
N PRO A 132 9.15 -9.31 3.10
CA PRO A 132 10.59 -9.10 3.27
C PRO A 132 11.20 -8.27 2.13
N GLN A 133 10.86 -8.56 0.88
CA GLN A 133 11.32 -7.81 -0.29
C GLN A 133 10.74 -6.38 -0.30
N ALA A 134 9.49 -6.22 0.13
CA ALA A 134 8.85 -4.92 0.26
C ALA A 134 9.56 -4.03 1.30
N ILE A 135 10.02 -4.61 2.41
CA ILE A 135 10.85 -3.91 3.42
C ILE A 135 12.19 -3.50 2.81
N GLN A 136 12.83 -4.36 2.03
CA GLN A 136 14.10 -4.01 1.38
C GLN A 136 13.92 -2.89 0.34
N ALA A 137 12.85 -2.96 -0.46
CA ALA A 137 12.51 -1.90 -1.41
C ALA A 137 12.24 -0.56 -0.69
N ALA A 138 11.54 -0.59 0.45
CA ALA A 138 11.32 0.58 1.28
C ALA A 138 12.64 1.19 1.77
N LYS A 139 13.53 0.37 2.37
CA LYS A 139 14.86 0.81 2.82
C LYS A 139 15.68 1.41 1.69
N GLY A 140 15.69 0.76 0.52
CA GLY A 140 16.38 1.24 -0.66
C GLY A 140 15.87 2.61 -1.11
N ARG A 141 14.55 2.77 -1.23
CA ARG A 141 13.96 4.04 -1.65
C ARG A 141 14.18 5.15 -0.61
N MET A 142 14.05 4.83 0.68
CA MET A 142 14.34 5.77 1.76
C MET A 142 15.79 6.23 1.74
N ALA A 143 16.75 5.33 1.51
CA ALA A 143 18.17 5.68 1.42
C ALA A 143 18.46 6.61 0.24
N VAL A 144 17.83 6.38 -0.92
CA VAL A 144 17.93 7.28 -2.08
C VAL A 144 17.37 8.67 -1.74
N LYS A 145 16.14 8.73 -1.20
CA LYS A 145 15.51 10.00 -0.85
C LYS A 145 16.27 10.76 0.24
N LEU A 146 16.85 10.05 1.20
CA LEU A 146 17.70 10.66 2.23
C LEU A 146 18.95 11.31 1.64
N LYS A 147 19.59 10.65 0.66
CA LYS A 147 20.74 11.24 -0.07
C LYS A 147 20.33 12.48 -0.87
N GLU A 148 19.17 12.46 -1.51
CA GLU A 148 18.63 13.63 -2.23
C GLU A 148 18.42 14.82 -1.28
N ILE A 149 17.87 14.59 -0.08
CA ILE A 149 17.64 15.65 0.91
C ILE A 149 18.97 16.15 1.49
N THR A 150 19.87 15.25 1.89
CA THR A 150 21.14 15.63 2.52
C THR A 150 22.12 16.25 1.53
N GLY A 151 22.11 15.85 0.25
CA GLY A 151 22.96 16.43 -0.80
C GLY A 151 22.42 17.75 -1.38
N GLY A 152 21.20 18.14 -1.02
CA GLY A 152 20.59 19.43 -1.38
C GLY A 152 20.64 20.47 -0.26
N ILE A 153 21.28 20.17 0.87
CA ILE A 153 21.57 21.07 2.00
C ILE A 153 23.06 21.42 1.96
#